data_AF-A0A6N2BRD8-F1
#
_entry.id   AF-A0A6N2BRD8-F1
#
_cell.length_a   1.000
_cell.length_b   1.000
_cell.length_c   1.000
_cell.angle_alpha   90.00
_cell.angle_beta   90.00
_cell.angle_gamma   90.00
#
_symmetry.space_group_name_H-M   'P 1'
#
loop_
_entity.id
_entity.type
_entity.pdbx_description
1 polymer ?
#
loop_
_entity_poly.entity_id
_entity_poly.type
_entity_poly.pdbx_seq_one_letter_code
_entity_poly.pdbx_strand_id
1 'polypeptide(L)'
;MGMELHAENAGCAEMEIAEITDSDLFKLVRHALKSAIQGDPDQYEQLLRVMHPDEGVLPDVALLVTCLKALSGSVSCLDIVHHKSLIASILQMSMWNYGTDVMDALMEFNISLATSSGQYVDLCLEMLVSNFMPPDSFISLLNQPRGILRKGQVIDRVHSTLTYIAKLVPLSPLRLERMITERMPHIFTKEPLILIYVENMLKLESGAIGDLVGRTMLVAIMDKLIDLDVDIAWDDILQEDFTKGIFDMELGDLEWPMDDGQQNGDELQISWMERYFSGNLNAQKLDSLIVLTFEHLNICKESGRLSQVFHTLLQSFQQTVLMAYKSKFAQFVLFYACSLDPENCGRRFADTLFHKFKSSKYPEWRMSAVAYLASYLARAKFLPISFVAEYVESLLEWCSSYCSNQGGSINPKAHKEFYAGCQAMMYVLCFRMRSMLAIPRIRSRISKHIEDILRHPLSPLMVCLPSIVEEFLRLAKVTHLDVPDNVVSSNLLESELSMAFGGRERLDTFFPFDPCLLMKSDRFIRPNFVYWSMVRNSYDNDDDDDEGTSDEDDIEICTAGNGINIPNDGAARSYDQDLDEFGNKMSKMSITPKVAQWGELQSGRQMPSSLLPCPDSL
;
A
#
# COMPACT_ATOMS: atom_id res chain seq x y z
N MET A 1 -34.77 63.69 -51.61
CA MET A 1 -34.82 63.64 -50.13
C MET A 1 -34.62 62.18 -49.77
N GLY A 2 -33.43 61.73 -49.40
CA GLY A 2 -32.71 62.03 -48.14
C GLY A 2 -32.89 60.80 -47.24
N MET A 3 -31.91 60.22 -46.55
CA MET A 3 -30.57 60.64 -46.11
C MET A 3 -29.68 59.39 -45.97
N GLU A 4 -28.37 59.62 -46.03
CA GLU A 4 -27.29 58.71 -45.62
C GLU A 4 -27.36 58.38 -44.12
N LEU A 5 -26.88 57.18 -43.75
CA LEU A 5 -26.19 56.98 -42.48
C LEU A 5 -24.89 56.20 -42.74
N HIS A 6 -23.80 56.86 -42.39
CA HIS A 6 -22.42 56.42 -42.47
C HIS A 6 -22.18 55.13 -41.68
N ALA A 7 -21.51 54.16 -42.31
CA ALA A 7 -20.81 53.10 -41.59
C ALA A 7 -19.52 53.70 -41.02
N GLU A 8 -19.49 53.92 -39.71
CA GLU A 8 -18.25 54.24 -38.99
C GLU A 8 -17.34 53.02 -38.98
N ASN A 9 -16.21 53.20 -39.64
CA ASN A 9 -15.09 52.29 -39.74
C ASN A 9 -14.38 52.26 -38.39
N ALA A 10 -14.83 51.40 -37.46
CA ALA A 10 -14.06 51.08 -36.26
C ALA A 10 -12.89 50.17 -36.69
N GLY A 11 -11.72 50.78 -36.86
CA GLY A 11 -10.49 50.12 -37.25
C GLY A 11 -10.13 48.99 -36.30
N CYS A 12 -10.42 47.76 -36.72
CA CYS A 12 -9.70 46.60 -36.26
C CYS A 12 -8.30 46.73 -36.85
N ALA A 13 -7.33 47.19 -36.06
CA ALA A 13 -5.93 47.09 -36.42
C ALA A 13 -5.56 45.60 -36.37
N GLU A 14 -5.90 44.88 -37.44
CA GLU A 14 -5.25 43.64 -37.81
C GLU A 14 -3.75 43.95 -37.83
N MET A 15 -3.02 43.32 -36.92
CA MET A 15 -1.58 43.37 -36.95
C MET A 15 -1.17 42.66 -38.24
N GLU A 16 -0.82 43.42 -39.28
CA GLU A 16 -0.01 42.90 -40.37
C GLU A 16 1.24 42.31 -39.71
N ILE A 17 1.28 40.97 -39.61
CA ILE A 17 2.45 40.22 -39.17
C ILE A 17 3.47 40.29 -40.31
N ALA A 18 4.05 41.47 -40.49
CA ALA A 18 5.26 41.66 -41.26
C ALA A 18 6.41 41.08 -40.42
N GLU A 19 7.02 39.99 -40.90
CA GLU A 19 8.28 39.36 -40.45
C GLU A 19 8.98 40.05 -39.26
N ILE A 20 8.41 39.91 -38.06
CA ILE A 20 9.00 40.48 -36.84
C ILE A 20 10.20 39.59 -36.47
N THR A 21 11.41 40.17 -36.48
CA THR A 21 12.60 39.42 -36.04
C THR A 21 12.57 39.17 -34.53
N ASP A 22 13.16 38.06 -34.07
CA ASP A 22 13.23 37.69 -32.65
C ASP A 22 13.79 38.82 -31.75
N SER A 23 14.69 39.65 -32.29
CA SER A 23 15.27 40.82 -31.61
C SER A 23 14.26 41.96 -31.40
N ASP A 24 13.34 42.16 -32.34
CA ASP A 24 12.35 43.22 -32.27
C ASP A 24 11.21 42.85 -31.31
N LEU A 25 10.83 41.56 -31.28
CA LEU A 25 9.88 41.04 -30.30
C LEU A 25 10.42 41.16 -28.86
N PHE A 26 11.71 40.91 -28.64
CA PHE A 26 12.36 41.08 -27.33
C PHE A 26 12.27 42.52 -26.81
N LYS A 27 12.53 43.50 -27.69
CA LYS A 27 12.41 44.93 -27.33
C LYS A 27 10.96 45.30 -27.06
N LEU A 28 10.03 44.76 -27.83
CA LEU A 28 8.59 45.02 -27.69
C LEU A 28 8.04 44.48 -26.37
N VAL A 29 8.41 43.26 -25.98
CA VAL A 29 8.07 42.67 -24.67
C VAL A 29 8.63 43.53 -23.53
N ARG A 30 9.90 43.93 -23.61
CA ARG A 30 10.51 44.77 -22.57
C ARG A 30 9.88 46.16 -22.47
N HIS A 31 9.47 46.72 -23.61
CA HIS A 31 8.76 47.99 -23.66
C HIS A 31 7.38 47.85 -23.00
N ALA A 32 6.60 46.83 -23.39
CA ALA A 32 5.27 46.56 -22.83
C ALA A 32 5.29 46.39 -21.30
N LEU A 33 6.27 45.64 -20.76
CA LEU A 33 6.43 45.48 -19.30
C LEU A 33 6.77 46.80 -18.59
N LYS A 34 7.54 47.68 -19.22
CA LYS A 34 7.88 48.98 -18.62
C LYS A 34 6.72 49.97 -18.71
N SER A 35 6.00 49.97 -19.83
CA SER A 35 4.83 50.82 -20.05
C SER A 35 3.68 50.47 -19.11
N ALA A 36 3.48 49.18 -18.80
CA ALA A 36 2.50 48.73 -17.83
C ALA A 36 2.73 49.34 -16.43
N ILE A 37 3.99 49.44 -15.99
CA ILE A 37 4.35 50.09 -14.71
C ILE A 37 4.11 51.61 -14.79
N GLN A 38 4.24 52.21 -15.97
CA GLN A 38 4.01 53.64 -16.22
C GLN A 38 2.52 54.00 -16.40
N GLY A 39 1.62 53.02 -16.39
CA GLY A 39 0.17 53.21 -16.46
C GLY A 39 -0.45 53.06 -17.85
N ASP A 40 0.28 52.53 -18.83
CA ASP A 40 -0.23 52.22 -20.19
C ASP A 40 -0.30 50.69 -20.40
N PRO A 41 -1.50 50.08 -20.28
CA PRO A 41 -1.66 48.63 -20.28
C PRO A 41 -1.86 48.03 -21.68
N ASP A 42 -2.03 48.81 -22.76
CA ASP A 42 -2.53 48.29 -24.05
C ASP A 42 -1.65 47.17 -24.63
N GLN A 43 -0.33 47.37 -24.63
CA GLN A 43 0.64 46.37 -25.12
C GLN A 43 0.78 45.18 -24.17
N TYR A 44 0.53 45.40 -22.87
CA TYR A 44 0.54 44.35 -21.85
C TYR A 44 -0.73 43.49 -21.94
N GLU A 45 -1.89 44.08 -22.23
CA GLU A 45 -3.14 43.35 -22.51
C GLU A 45 -3.04 42.51 -23.78
N GLN A 46 -2.36 43.00 -24.82
CA GLN A 46 -2.07 42.18 -26.00
C GLN A 46 -1.21 40.95 -25.65
N LEU A 47 -0.16 41.11 -24.82
CA LEU A 47 0.62 39.97 -24.34
C LEU A 47 -0.21 38.99 -23.53
N LEU A 48 -1.14 39.48 -22.70
CA LEU A 48 -2.08 38.63 -21.97
C LEU A 48 -2.98 37.82 -22.90
N ARG A 49 -3.52 38.42 -23.97
CA ARG A 49 -4.36 37.72 -24.95
C ARG A 49 -3.59 36.63 -25.71
N VAL A 50 -2.29 36.81 -25.94
CA VAL A 50 -1.45 35.76 -26.55
C VAL A 50 -1.26 34.58 -25.59
N MET A 51 -1.10 34.85 -24.30
CA MET A 51 -0.90 33.80 -23.28
C MET A 51 -2.21 33.09 -22.90
N HIS A 52 -3.34 33.78 -23.01
CA HIS A 52 -4.67 33.24 -22.80
C HIS A 52 -5.55 33.57 -24.01
N PRO A 53 -5.54 32.72 -25.06
CA PRO A 53 -6.46 32.90 -26.18
C PRO A 53 -7.91 32.84 -25.67
N ASP A 54 -8.80 33.62 -26.29
CA ASP A 54 -10.24 33.52 -26.04
C ASP A 54 -10.74 32.09 -26.36
N GLU A 55 -11.75 31.63 -25.61
CA GLU A 55 -12.31 30.28 -25.77
C GLU A 55 -12.64 29.97 -27.25
N GLY A 56 -11.91 29.02 -27.84
CA GLY A 56 -12.13 28.55 -29.21
C GLY A 56 -11.06 28.93 -30.24
N VAL A 57 -10.08 29.77 -29.89
CA VAL A 57 -8.95 30.11 -30.79
C VAL A 57 -7.76 29.20 -30.51
N LEU A 58 -7.27 28.51 -31.55
CA LEU A 58 -6.01 27.76 -31.46
C LEU A 58 -4.85 28.76 -31.32
N PRO A 59 -4.02 28.67 -30.26
CA PRO A 59 -2.89 29.56 -30.10
C PRO A 59 -1.91 29.36 -31.26
N ASP A 60 -1.44 30.46 -31.84
CA ASP A 60 -0.28 30.43 -32.74
C ASP A 60 0.93 29.95 -31.93
N VAL A 61 1.31 28.70 -32.15
CA VAL A 61 2.39 28.02 -31.43
C VAL A 61 3.72 28.75 -31.62
N ALA A 62 3.97 29.30 -32.81
CA ALA A 62 5.21 30.02 -33.09
C ALA A 62 5.25 31.33 -32.29
N LEU A 63 4.16 32.12 -32.34
CA LEU A 63 4.04 33.36 -31.57
C LEU A 63 4.16 33.11 -30.07
N LEU A 64 3.51 32.06 -29.55
CA LEU A 64 3.56 31.70 -28.14
C LEU A 64 4.99 31.34 -27.69
N VAL A 65 5.70 30.52 -28.46
CA VAL A 65 7.08 30.13 -28.18
C VAL A 65 8.01 31.35 -28.19
N THR A 66 7.90 32.22 -29.19
CA THR A 66 8.76 33.40 -29.30
C THR A 66 8.47 34.40 -28.17
N CYS A 67 7.19 34.60 -27.81
CA CYS A 67 6.81 35.43 -26.66
C CYS A 67 7.36 34.87 -25.33
N LEU A 68 7.25 33.56 -25.08
CA LEU A 68 7.79 32.92 -23.88
C LEU A 68 9.31 33.07 -23.79
N LYS A 69 10.03 32.87 -24.89
CA LYS A 69 11.48 33.07 -24.97
C LYS A 69 11.87 34.54 -24.75
N ALA A 70 11.13 35.47 -25.34
CA ALA A 70 11.35 36.90 -25.14
C ALA A 70 11.12 37.33 -23.67
N LEU A 71 10.09 36.76 -23.02
CA LEU A 71 9.82 36.95 -21.60
C LEU A 71 10.92 36.32 -20.73
N SER A 72 11.44 35.14 -21.08
CA SER A 72 12.54 34.48 -20.38
C SER A 72 13.78 35.37 -20.28
N GLY A 73 14.16 36.04 -21.38
CA GLY A 73 15.28 37.00 -21.33
C GLY A 73 14.92 38.37 -20.74
N SER A 74 13.64 38.65 -20.48
CA SER A 74 13.15 39.93 -19.93
C SER A 74 12.67 39.83 -18.48
N VAL A 75 12.95 38.72 -17.78
CA VAL A 75 12.49 38.48 -16.39
C VAL A 75 12.92 39.58 -15.40
N SER A 76 14.03 40.27 -15.66
CA SER A 76 14.48 41.39 -14.82
C SER A 76 13.53 42.60 -14.84
N CYS A 77 12.60 42.66 -15.80
CA CYS A 77 11.61 43.74 -15.91
C CYS A 77 10.23 43.31 -15.38
N LEU A 78 10.09 42.07 -14.89
CA LEU A 78 8.86 41.61 -14.26
C LEU A 78 8.76 42.13 -12.83
N ASP A 79 7.54 42.48 -12.43
CA ASP A 79 7.21 42.95 -11.09
C ASP A 79 6.04 42.11 -10.59
N ILE A 80 6.13 41.63 -9.35
CA ILE A 80 5.16 40.68 -8.79
C ILE A 80 3.77 41.28 -8.61
N VAL A 81 3.66 42.60 -8.44
CA VAL A 81 2.40 43.29 -8.22
C VAL A 81 1.80 43.75 -9.54
N HIS A 82 2.59 44.45 -10.37
CA HIS A 82 2.10 45.07 -11.61
C HIS A 82 1.87 44.04 -12.71
N HIS A 83 2.67 42.95 -12.75
CA HIS A 83 2.57 41.91 -13.78
C HIS A 83 1.93 40.62 -13.27
N LYS A 84 1.18 40.68 -12.16
CA LYS A 84 0.58 39.51 -11.50
C LYS A 84 -0.28 38.68 -12.46
N SER A 85 -1.12 39.32 -13.28
CA SER A 85 -2.00 38.62 -14.22
C SER A 85 -1.21 37.84 -15.26
N LEU A 86 -0.16 38.43 -15.82
CA LEU A 86 0.67 37.78 -16.84
C LEU A 86 1.44 36.60 -16.26
N ILE A 87 2.03 36.79 -15.07
CA ILE A 87 2.73 35.73 -14.35
C ILE A 87 1.77 34.59 -14.01
N ALA A 88 0.56 34.91 -13.52
CA ALA A 88 -0.46 33.92 -13.22
C ALA A 88 -0.90 33.14 -14.47
N SER A 89 -1.15 33.83 -15.60
CA SER A 89 -1.53 33.19 -16.86
C SER A 89 -0.47 32.21 -17.34
N ILE A 90 0.81 32.58 -17.31
CA ILE A 90 1.91 31.71 -17.75
C ILE A 90 2.09 30.53 -16.80
N LEU A 91 2.05 30.76 -15.48
CA LEU A 91 2.25 29.71 -14.48
C LEU A 91 1.03 28.77 -14.31
N GLN A 92 -0.13 29.12 -14.86
CA GLN A 92 -1.30 28.23 -14.94
C GLN A 92 -1.30 27.34 -16.19
N MET A 93 -0.37 27.56 -17.13
CA MET A 93 -0.27 26.72 -18.33
C MET A 93 0.06 25.27 -17.96
N SER A 94 -0.76 24.33 -18.45
CA SER A 94 -0.55 22.90 -18.27
C SER A 94 0.26 22.34 -19.44
N MET A 95 1.43 21.76 -19.16
CA MET A 95 2.30 21.16 -20.19
C MET A 95 1.59 20.06 -20.98
N TRP A 96 0.64 19.36 -20.35
CA TRP A 96 -0.14 18.29 -20.97
C TRP A 96 -0.92 18.71 -22.22
N ASN A 97 -1.20 20.01 -22.37
CA ASN A 97 -1.97 20.56 -23.48
C ASN A 97 -1.12 20.97 -24.69
N TYR A 98 0.21 21.09 -24.54
CA TYR A 98 1.07 21.72 -25.56
C TYR A 98 2.09 20.78 -26.21
N GLY A 99 2.66 21.18 -27.34
CA GLY A 99 3.78 20.49 -28.00
C GLY A 99 5.11 20.69 -27.27
N THR A 100 6.14 19.93 -27.67
CA THR A 100 7.47 19.97 -27.04
C THR A 100 8.11 21.36 -27.08
N ASP A 101 7.95 22.11 -28.17
CA ASP A 101 8.56 23.44 -28.32
C ASP A 101 8.04 24.45 -27.29
N VAL A 102 6.72 24.40 -27.02
CA VAL A 102 6.09 25.26 -26.00
C VAL A 102 6.50 24.80 -24.60
N MET A 103 6.56 23.49 -24.34
CA MET A 103 7.04 22.97 -23.06
C MET A 103 8.47 23.44 -22.78
N ASP A 104 9.37 23.36 -23.77
CA ASP A 104 10.77 23.76 -23.63
C ASP A 104 10.90 25.26 -23.37
N ALA A 105 10.15 26.10 -24.10
CA ALA A 105 10.12 27.54 -23.87
C ALA A 105 9.54 27.91 -22.48
N LEU A 106 8.52 27.17 -22.02
CA LEU A 106 7.91 27.36 -20.71
C LEU A 106 8.86 26.97 -19.57
N MET A 107 9.62 25.87 -19.72
CA MET A 107 10.64 25.47 -18.75
C MET A 107 11.79 26.47 -18.70
N GLU A 108 12.24 26.97 -19.85
CA GLU A 108 13.26 28.02 -19.91
C GLU A 108 12.80 29.29 -19.18
N PHE A 109 11.56 29.74 -19.42
CA PHE A 109 10.97 30.86 -18.69
C PHE A 109 10.88 30.58 -17.18
N ASN A 110 10.42 29.39 -16.76
CA ASN A 110 10.28 29.03 -15.35
C ASN A 110 11.64 29.06 -14.62
N ILE A 111 12.69 28.54 -15.26
CA ILE A 111 14.06 28.58 -14.76
C ILE A 111 14.56 30.02 -14.61
N SER A 112 14.42 30.84 -15.66
CA SER A 112 14.84 32.24 -15.64
C SER A 112 14.10 33.04 -14.56
N LEU A 113 12.81 32.77 -14.38
CA LEU A 113 12.00 33.44 -13.36
C LEU A 113 12.42 33.04 -11.95
N ALA A 114 12.57 31.74 -11.68
CA ALA A 114 12.98 31.22 -10.37
C ALA A 114 14.38 31.68 -9.95
N THR A 115 15.27 31.88 -10.92
CA THR A 115 16.66 32.32 -10.70
C THR A 115 16.81 33.83 -10.57
N SER A 116 15.87 34.60 -11.12
CA SER A 116 15.91 36.07 -11.08
C SER A 116 15.65 36.66 -9.68
N SER A 117 14.68 36.12 -8.95
CA SER A 117 14.28 36.61 -7.62
C SER A 117 13.65 35.49 -6.79
N GLY A 118 14.05 35.40 -5.53
CA GLY A 118 13.54 34.41 -4.57
C GLY A 118 12.04 34.52 -4.28
N GLN A 119 11.39 35.62 -4.67
CA GLN A 119 9.95 35.85 -4.51
C GLN A 119 9.11 34.98 -5.47
N TYR A 120 9.68 34.58 -6.61
CA TYR A 120 8.97 33.79 -7.61
C TYR A 120 9.18 32.28 -7.46
N VAL A 121 10.16 31.86 -6.66
CA VAL A 121 10.54 30.44 -6.51
C VAL A 121 9.34 29.58 -6.14
N ASP A 122 8.51 30.03 -5.20
CA ASP A 122 7.36 29.25 -4.73
C ASP A 122 6.32 29.10 -5.85
N LEU A 123 6.05 30.17 -6.60
CA LEU A 123 5.12 30.13 -7.75
C LEU A 123 5.65 29.22 -8.87
N CYS A 124 6.97 29.25 -9.11
CA CYS A 124 7.61 28.40 -10.12
C CYS A 124 7.55 26.92 -9.74
N LEU A 125 7.86 26.58 -8.48
CA LEU A 125 7.75 25.22 -7.95
C LEU A 125 6.28 24.76 -7.95
N GLU A 126 5.33 25.66 -7.68
CA GLU A 126 3.91 25.35 -7.65
C GLU A 126 3.41 24.92 -9.03
N MET A 127 3.85 25.61 -10.07
CA MET A 127 3.56 25.23 -11.46
C MET A 127 4.18 23.88 -11.83
N LEU A 128 5.38 23.57 -11.36
CA LEU A 128 6.00 22.26 -11.65
C LEU A 128 5.25 21.13 -10.94
N VAL A 129 4.87 21.33 -9.67
CA VAL A 129 4.10 20.35 -8.89
C VAL A 129 2.67 20.20 -9.43
N SER A 130 2.03 21.26 -9.95
CA SER A 130 0.71 21.13 -10.58
C SER A 130 0.73 20.24 -11.82
N ASN A 131 1.86 20.20 -12.54
CA ASN A 131 2.04 19.32 -13.69
C ASN A 131 2.36 17.86 -13.33
N PHE A 132 2.48 17.51 -12.04
CA PHE A 132 2.57 16.09 -11.62
C PHE A 132 1.28 15.33 -11.92
N MET A 133 0.17 16.03 -12.10
CA MET A 133 -1.10 15.44 -12.50
C MET A 133 -1.55 16.00 -13.85
N PRO A 134 -1.94 15.13 -14.80
CA PRO A 134 -2.57 15.60 -16.01
C PRO A 134 -3.98 16.13 -15.73
N PRO A 135 -4.52 17.00 -16.61
CA PRO A 135 -5.93 17.37 -16.58
C PRO A 135 -6.84 16.13 -16.74
N ASP A 136 -8.05 16.19 -16.16
CA ASP A 136 -9.03 15.09 -16.23
C ASP A 136 -9.35 14.63 -17.66
N SER A 137 -9.34 15.56 -18.61
CA SER A 137 -9.56 15.30 -20.04
C SER A 137 -8.50 14.38 -20.66
N PHE A 138 -7.30 14.32 -20.07
CA PHE A 138 -6.18 13.55 -20.58
C PHE A 138 -6.17 12.10 -20.07
N ILE A 139 -6.99 11.75 -19.07
CA ILE A 139 -7.01 10.41 -18.47
C ILE A 139 -7.28 9.32 -19.51
N SER A 140 -8.19 9.56 -20.46
CA SER A 140 -8.51 8.62 -21.54
C SER A 140 -7.35 8.36 -22.49
N LEU A 141 -6.45 9.34 -22.66
CA LEU A 141 -5.27 9.21 -23.51
C LEU A 141 -4.15 8.41 -22.85
N LEU A 142 -4.11 8.30 -21.51
CA LEU A 142 -3.06 7.56 -20.80
C LEU A 142 -3.02 6.07 -21.16
N ASN A 143 -4.14 5.51 -21.64
CA ASN A 143 -4.22 4.14 -22.12
C ASN A 143 -3.69 3.96 -23.56
N GLN A 144 -3.32 5.06 -24.24
CA GLN A 144 -2.84 5.05 -25.62
C GLN A 144 -1.32 5.27 -25.66
N PRO A 145 -0.60 4.70 -26.66
CA PRO A 145 0.85 4.90 -26.81
C PRO A 145 1.26 6.38 -26.88
N ARG A 146 0.42 7.22 -27.50
CA ARG A 146 0.64 8.67 -27.61
C ARG A 146 0.56 9.36 -26.24
N GLY A 147 -0.36 8.95 -25.36
CA GLY A 147 -0.48 9.51 -24.03
C GLY A 147 0.68 9.10 -23.12
N ILE A 148 1.14 7.85 -23.24
CA ILE A 148 2.33 7.34 -22.52
C ILE A 148 3.58 8.11 -22.94
N LEU A 149 3.78 8.32 -24.25
CA LEU A 149 4.90 9.11 -24.76
C LEU A 149 4.86 10.55 -24.23
N ARG A 150 3.69 11.21 -24.26
CA ARG A 150 3.54 12.57 -23.74
C ARG A 150 3.74 12.63 -22.22
N LYS A 151 3.26 11.63 -21.46
CA LYS A 151 3.55 11.50 -20.03
C LYS A 151 5.05 11.50 -19.76
N GLY A 152 5.82 10.68 -20.49
CA GLY A 152 7.28 10.66 -20.39
C GLY A 152 7.91 12.03 -20.66
N GLN A 153 7.51 12.68 -21.76
CA GLN A 153 8.01 14.00 -22.16
C GLN A 153 7.77 15.09 -21.11
N VAL A 154 6.60 15.09 -20.46
CA VAL A 154 6.26 16.05 -19.40
C VAL A 154 7.07 15.76 -18.14
N ILE A 155 7.06 14.51 -17.66
CA ILE A 155 7.76 14.12 -16.44
C ILE A 155 9.27 14.41 -16.57
N ASP A 156 9.89 14.05 -17.69
CA ASP A 156 11.33 14.30 -17.89
C ASP A 156 11.69 15.79 -17.81
N ARG A 157 10.87 16.65 -18.40
CA ARG A 157 11.07 18.11 -18.37
C ARG A 157 10.84 18.69 -16.98
N VAL A 158 9.76 18.30 -16.30
CA VAL A 158 9.46 18.73 -14.92
C VAL A 158 10.64 18.42 -14.01
N HIS A 159 11.12 17.18 -14.03
CA HIS A 159 12.21 16.73 -13.15
C HIS A 159 13.57 17.36 -13.51
N SER A 160 13.84 17.55 -14.79
CA SER A 160 15.04 18.26 -15.26
C SER A 160 15.06 19.71 -14.79
N THR A 161 13.90 20.39 -14.88
CA THR A 161 13.74 21.78 -14.42
C THR A 161 13.85 21.89 -12.90
N LEU A 162 13.20 20.99 -12.15
CA LEU A 162 13.35 20.93 -10.69
C LEU A 162 14.81 20.74 -10.27
N THR A 163 15.53 19.84 -10.94
CA THR A 163 16.95 19.60 -10.70
C THR A 163 17.80 20.84 -11.01
N TYR A 164 17.49 21.55 -12.10
CA TYR A 164 18.21 22.76 -12.48
C TYR A 164 17.96 23.91 -11.50
N ILE A 165 16.71 24.13 -11.09
CA ILE A 165 16.35 25.12 -10.07
C ILE A 165 17.02 24.79 -8.74
N ALA A 166 17.05 23.52 -8.32
CA ALA A 166 17.72 23.09 -7.09
C ALA A 166 19.22 23.40 -7.10
N LYS A 167 19.88 23.27 -8.26
CA LYS A 167 21.31 23.62 -8.42
C LYS A 167 21.56 25.12 -8.29
N LEU A 168 20.65 25.96 -8.79
CA LEU A 168 20.81 27.42 -8.79
C LEU A 168 20.25 28.09 -7.53
N VAL A 169 19.24 27.49 -6.91
CA VAL A 169 18.56 27.97 -5.70
C VAL A 169 18.55 26.85 -4.65
N PRO A 170 19.59 26.77 -3.79
CA PRO A 170 19.79 25.63 -2.88
C PRO A 170 18.70 25.43 -1.81
N LEU A 171 17.90 26.46 -1.52
CA LEU A 171 16.78 26.37 -0.57
C LEU A 171 15.49 25.84 -1.21
N SER A 172 15.43 25.70 -2.55
CA SER A 172 14.22 25.24 -3.24
C SER A 172 13.77 23.82 -2.87
N PRO A 173 14.65 22.83 -2.58
CA PRO A 173 14.21 21.47 -2.23
C PRO A 173 13.37 21.42 -0.94
N LEU A 174 13.72 22.21 0.08
CA LEU A 174 12.96 22.30 1.33
C LEU A 174 11.55 22.90 1.11
N ARG A 175 11.44 23.86 0.19
CA ARG A 175 10.14 24.44 -0.17
C ARG A 175 9.31 23.45 -0.99
N LEU A 176 9.96 22.75 -1.92
CA LEU A 176 9.36 21.72 -2.76
C LEU A 176 8.77 20.59 -1.91
N GLU A 177 9.50 20.13 -0.89
CA GLU A 177 9.06 19.09 0.04
C GLU A 177 7.68 19.42 0.63
N ARG A 178 7.56 20.59 1.25
CA ARG A 178 6.31 21.06 1.85
C ARG A 178 5.17 21.10 0.83
N MET A 179 5.45 21.60 -0.37
CA MET A 179 4.45 21.74 -1.42
C MET A 179 3.94 20.39 -1.93
N ILE A 180 4.82 19.40 -2.07
CA ILE A 180 4.41 18.05 -2.52
C ILE A 180 3.55 17.40 -1.43
N THR A 181 3.96 17.46 -0.17
CA THR A 181 3.20 16.85 0.92
C THR A 181 1.83 17.51 1.09
N GLU A 182 1.74 18.85 1.01
CA GLU A 182 0.46 19.59 1.09
C GLU A 182 -0.48 19.31 -0.11
N ARG A 183 0.08 18.95 -1.27
CA ARG A 183 -0.66 18.70 -2.53
C ARG A 183 -0.92 17.23 -2.79
N MET A 184 -0.63 16.35 -1.84
CA MET A 184 -0.85 14.92 -1.96
C MET A 184 -2.33 14.65 -2.31
N PRO A 185 -2.63 13.87 -3.36
CA PRO A 185 -4.01 13.68 -3.81
C PRO A 185 -4.92 13.10 -2.72
N HIS A 186 -6.15 13.61 -2.65
CA HIS A 186 -7.17 13.09 -1.72
C HIS A 186 -7.56 11.65 -2.07
N ILE A 187 -8.09 10.91 -1.09
CA ILE A 187 -8.55 9.53 -1.27
C ILE A 187 -9.59 9.39 -2.39
N PHE A 188 -10.39 10.43 -2.65
CA PHE A 188 -11.43 10.43 -3.69
C PHE A 188 -10.90 10.70 -5.10
N THR A 189 -9.63 11.09 -5.25
CA THR A 189 -9.02 11.32 -6.57
C THR A 189 -8.99 10.01 -7.37
N LYS A 190 -9.17 10.11 -8.70
CA LYS A 190 -9.15 8.95 -9.61
C LYS A 190 -7.78 8.26 -9.56
N GLU A 191 -7.78 6.93 -9.61
CA GLU A 191 -6.57 6.09 -9.52
C GLU A 191 -5.43 6.56 -10.44
N PRO A 192 -5.63 6.78 -11.76
CA PRO A 192 -4.51 7.12 -12.64
C PRO A 192 -3.78 8.41 -12.27
N LEU A 193 -4.51 9.37 -11.68
CA LEU A 193 -3.93 10.65 -11.25
C LEU A 193 -3.05 10.47 -10.02
N ILE A 194 -3.51 9.68 -9.03
CA ILE A 194 -2.72 9.37 -7.84
C ILE A 194 -1.45 8.60 -8.23
N LEU A 195 -1.56 7.65 -9.16
CA LEU A 195 -0.40 6.87 -9.63
C LEU A 195 0.65 7.75 -10.27
N ILE A 196 0.28 8.67 -11.18
CA ILE A 196 1.25 9.56 -11.82
C ILE A 196 1.87 10.51 -10.78
N TYR A 197 1.10 10.98 -9.79
CA TYR A 197 1.63 11.82 -8.72
C TYR A 197 2.70 11.09 -7.90
N VAL A 198 2.40 9.85 -7.47
CA VAL A 198 3.34 9.03 -6.69
C VAL A 198 4.54 8.60 -7.52
N GLU A 199 4.37 8.31 -8.81
CA GLU A 199 5.49 8.04 -9.72
C GLU A 199 6.44 9.23 -9.82
N ASN A 200 5.91 10.46 -9.86
CA ASN A 200 6.74 11.65 -9.79
C ASN A 200 7.48 11.74 -8.44
N MET A 201 6.82 11.45 -7.32
CA MET A 201 7.50 11.43 -6.01
C MET A 201 8.64 10.42 -5.93
N LEU A 202 8.43 9.20 -6.44
CA LEU A 202 9.45 8.14 -6.48
C LEU A 202 10.59 8.47 -7.45
N LYS A 203 10.30 9.18 -8.56
CA LYS A 203 11.33 9.70 -9.45
C LYS A 203 12.15 10.82 -8.81
N LEU A 204 11.56 11.64 -7.93
CA LEU A 204 12.32 12.62 -7.14
C LEU A 204 13.21 11.93 -6.10
N GLU A 205 12.71 10.90 -5.42
CA GLU A 205 13.49 10.08 -4.48
C GLU A 205 14.74 9.49 -5.15
N SER A 206 14.58 8.93 -6.35
CA SER A 206 15.67 8.30 -7.10
C SER A 206 16.54 9.30 -7.87
N GLY A 207 16.12 10.57 -7.93
CA GLY A 207 16.75 11.62 -8.72
C GLY A 207 17.90 12.34 -8.00
N ALA A 208 18.45 13.35 -8.67
CA ALA A 208 19.60 14.12 -8.17
C ALA A 208 19.32 14.91 -6.88
N ILE A 209 18.06 15.20 -6.58
CA ILE A 209 17.64 15.89 -5.35
C ILE A 209 17.15 14.93 -4.26
N GLY A 210 17.22 13.62 -4.52
CA GLY A 210 16.69 12.56 -3.66
C GLY A 210 17.27 12.55 -2.25
N ASP A 211 18.55 12.88 -2.08
CA ASP A 211 19.18 12.95 -0.75
C ASP A 211 18.53 14.01 0.17
N LEU A 212 17.92 15.04 -0.40
CA LEU A 212 17.26 16.12 0.32
C LEU A 212 15.77 15.83 0.56
N VAL A 213 15.05 15.41 -0.49
CA VAL A 213 13.57 15.28 -0.44
C VAL A 213 13.09 13.84 -0.29
N GLY A 214 13.92 12.86 -0.64
CA GLY A 214 13.52 11.46 -0.82
C GLY A 214 12.98 10.82 0.46
N ARG A 215 13.55 11.18 1.63
CA ARG A 215 13.04 10.66 2.91
C ARG A 215 11.58 11.04 3.14
N THR A 216 11.25 12.31 2.93
CA THR A 216 9.88 12.80 3.10
C THR A 216 8.94 12.23 2.06
N MET A 217 9.41 12.04 0.81
CA MET A 217 8.60 11.40 -0.23
C MET A 217 8.20 9.97 0.17
N LEU A 218 9.16 9.18 0.65
CA LEU A 218 8.91 7.79 1.09
C LEU A 218 7.94 7.74 2.29
N VAL A 219 8.12 8.62 3.27
CA VAL A 219 7.23 8.71 4.43
C VAL A 219 5.81 9.09 4.00
N ALA A 220 5.65 10.12 3.17
CA ALA A 220 4.34 10.55 2.67
C ALA A 220 3.64 9.47 1.83
N ILE A 221 4.39 8.66 1.07
CA ILE A 221 3.85 7.51 0.35
C ILE A 221 3.36 6.45 1.33
N MET A 222 4.16 6.10 2.35
CA MET A 222 3.75 5.13 3.37
C MET A 222 2.51 5.59 4.14
N ASP A 223 2.44 6.86 4.54
CA ASP A 223 1.26 7.42 5.19
C ASP A 223 0.02 7.32 4.29
N LYS A 224 0.17 7.61 2.99
CA LYS A 224 -0.93 7.47 2.04
C LYS A 224 -1.39 6.02 1.86
N LEU A 225 -0.46 5.06 1.84
CA LEU A 225 -0.79 3.64 1.78
C LEU A 225 -1.59 3.23 3.02
N ILE A 226 -1.19 3.68 4.21
CA ILE A 226 -1.90 3.40 5.46
C ILE A 226 -3.29 4.04 5.45
N ASP A 227 -3.42 5.28 5.00
CA ASP A 227 -4.73 5.97 4.90
C ASP A 227 -5.69 5.19 4.01
N LEU A 228 -5.22 4.70 2.85
CA LEU A 228 -6.05 3.90 1.94
C LEU A 228 -6.37 2.53 2.52
N ASP A 229 -5.43 1.90 3.22
CA ASP A 229 -5.57 0.56 3.81
C ASP A 229 -6.56 0.55 4.98
N VAL A 230 -6.48 1.53 5.88
CA VAL A 230 -7.40 1.68 7.03
C VAL A 230 -8.83 2.03 6.59
N ASP A 231 -8.98 2.71 5.46
CA ASP A 231 -10.29 3.06 4.88
C ASP A 231 -10.99 1.85 4.20
N ILE A 232 -10.27 0.75 3.96
CA ILE A 232 -10.90 -0.49 3.50
C ILE A 232 -11.76 -1.02 4.67
N ALA A 233 -13.09 -0.98 4.49
CA ALA A 233 -14.08 -1.41 5.47
C ALA A 233 -14.10 -2.93 5.67
N TRP A 234 -13.02 -3.46 6.25
CA TRP A 234 -12.83 -4.88 6.54
C TRP A 234 -13.86 -5.48 7.49
N ASP A 235 -14.35 -4.66 8.41
CA ASP A 235 -15.37 -5.04 9.38
C ASP A 235 -16.69 -5.43 8.70
N ASP A 236 -16.95 -4.92 7.48
CA ASP A 236 -18.11 -5.30 6.65
C ASP A 236 -17.81 -6.54 5.78
N ILE A 237 -16.55 -6.73 5.40
CA ILE A 237 -16.09 -7.85 4.56
C ILE A 237 -16.06 -9.17 5.36
N LEU A 238 -15.68 -9.12 6.64
CA LEU A 238 -15.43 -10.30 7.47
C LEU A 238 -16.63 -10.73 8.34
N GLN A 239 -17.75 -9.99 8.32
CA GLN A 239 -18.92 -10.27 9.16
C GLN A 239 -19.50 -11.69 8.98
N GLU A 240 -19.24 -12.34 7.85
CA GLU A 240 -19.69 -13.72 7.57
C GLU A 240 -18.71 -14.82 8.03
N ASP A 241 -17.42 -14.49 8.28
CA ASP A 241 -16.33 -15.49 8.44
C ASP A 241 -15.65 -15.51 9.84
N PHE A 242 -16.04 -14.65 10.79
CA PHE A 242 -15.47 -14.61 12.16
C PHE A 242 -15.62 -15.92 12.97
N THR A 243 -16.36 -16.91 12.46
CA THR A 243 -16.48 -18.25 13.07
C THR A 243 -15.36 -19.22 12.67
N LYS A 244 -14.56 -18.91 11.64
CA LYS A 244 -13.44 -19.73 11.15
C LYS A 244 -12.12 -19.32 11.81
N GLY A 245 -11.28 -20.29 12.20
CA GLY A 245 -9.97 -20.02 12.77
C GLY A 245 -9.00 -19.35 11.78
N ILE A 246 -7.90 -18.79 12.30
CA ILE A 246 -6.87 -18.10 11.47
C ILE A 246 -6.31 -18.98 10.34
N PHE A 247 -6.23 -20.29 10.56
CA PHE A 247 -5.81 -21.27 9.56
C PHE A 247 -6.93 -21.66 8.58
N ASP A 248 -8.18 -21.65 9.03
CA ASP A 248 -9.35 -22.08 8.26
C ASP A 248 -9.75 -21.04 7.20
N MET A 249 -9.46 -19.77 7.44
CA MET A 249 -9.65 -18.70 6.45
C MET A 249 -8.85 -18.95 5.16
N GLU A 250 -7.70 -19.64 5.24
CA GLU A 250 -6.90 -20.02 4.07
C GLU A 250 -7.31 -21.34 3.43
N LEU A 251 -8.14 -22.13 4.10
CA LEU A 251 -8.56 -23.48 3.69
C LEU A 251 -9.98 -23.52 3.11
N GLY A 252 -10.78 -22.48 3.36
CA GLY A 252 -12.24 -22.48 3.29
C GLY A 252 -12.93 -22.77 1.95
N ASP A 253 -12.22 -23.00 0.85
CA ASP A 253 -12.80 -23.31 -0.48
C ASP A 253 -12.23 -24.60 -1.13
N LEU A 254 -11.60 -25.49 -0.35
CA LEU A 254 -11.26 -26.85 -0.81
C LEU A 254 -12.49 -27.79 -0.95
N GLU A 255 -13.70 -27.33 -0.59
CA GLU A 255 -14.93 -28.16 -0.52
C GLU A 255 -15.96 -27.88 -1.64
N TRP A 256 -15.56 -27.44 -2.84
CA TRP A 256 -16.44 -27.56 -4.01
C TRP A 256 -16.31 -28.94 -4.66
N PRO A 257 -17.38 -29.53 -5.25
CA PRO A 257 -17.32 -30.86 -5.81
C PRO A 257 -16.24 -30.90 -6.89
N MET A 258 -15.22 -31.70 -6.64
CA MET A 258 -14.13 -31.94 -7.57
C MET A 258 -14.72 -32.55 -8.84
N ASP A 259 -14.83 -31.75 -9.91
CA ASP A 259 -14.77 -32.30 -11.26
C ASP A 259 -13.28 -32.59 -11.50
N ASP A 260 -12.96 -33.85 -11.81
CA ASP A 260 -11.60 -34.40 -11.94
C ASP A 260 -10.83 -33.81 -13.14
N GLY A 261 -10.62 -32.49 -13.09
CA GLY A 261 -9.78 -31.71 -13.97
C GLY A 261 -8.73 -31.04 -13.12
N GLN A 262 -7.47 -31.29 -13.45
CA GLN A 262 -6.27 -30.78 -12.80
C GLN A 262 -6.24 -29.23 -12.85
N GLN A 263 -6.94 -28.57 -11.93
CA GLN A 263 -6.94 -27.12 -11.78
C GLN A 263 -5.75 -26.71 -10.91
N ASN A 264 -4.94 -25.79 -11.43
CA ASN A 264 -3.81 -25.22 -10.71
C ASN A 264 -4.34 -24.43 -9.50
N GLY A 265 -3.69 -24.57 -8.34
CA GLY A 265 -4.02 -23.79 -7.13
C GLY A 265 -4.02 -22.27 -7.34
N ASP A 266 -3.40 -21.78 -8.42
CA ASP A 266 -3.41 -20.38 -8.84
C ASP A 266 -4.81 -19.87 -9.25
N GLU A 267 -5.68 -20.73 -9.80
CA GLU A 267 -6.99 -20.33 -10.35
C GLU A 267 -8.05 -20.16 -9.25
N LEU A 268 -8.04 -21.08 -8.26
CA LEU A 268 -8.78 -20.94 -7.01
C LEU A 268 -8.34 -19.70 -6.25
N GLN A 269 -7.04 -19.41 -6.26
CA GLN A 269 -6.46 -18.22 -5.63
C GLN A 269 -6.67 -16.92 -6.43
N ILE A 270 -7.41 -16.89 -7.53
CA ILE A 270 -7.78 -15.63 -8.20
C ILE A 270 -9.27 -15.34 -7.96
N SER A 271 -10.09 -16.40 -7.90
CA SER A 271 -11.54 -16.33 -7.70
C SER A 271 -11.96 -15.68 -6.37
N TRP A 272 -11.35 -16.07 -5.24
CA TRP A 272 -11.58 -15.46 -3.92
C TRP A 272 -11.15 -13.98 -3.84
N MET A 273 -10.02 -13.58 -4.43
CA MET A 273 -9.56 -12.18 -4.45
C MET A 273 -10.52 -11.30 -5.25
N GLU A 274 -11.03 -11.80 -6.38
CA GLU A 274 -12.07 -11.12 -7.14
C GLU A 274 -13.36 -10.97 -6.32
N ARG A 275 -13.77 -11.99 -5.58
CA ARG A 275 -14.98 -11.94 -4.74
C ARG A 275 -14.93 -10.85 -3.67
N TYR A 276 -13.80 -10.69 -2.97
CA TYR A 276 -13.67 -9.73 -1.86
C TYR A 276 -13.35 -8.29 -2.30
N PHE A 277 -12.67 -8.10 -3.44
CA PHE A 277 -12.18 -6.78 -3.85
C PHE A 277 -12.79 -6.24 -5.15
N SER A 278 -13.62 -7.02 -5.84
CA SER A 278 -14.40 -6.50 -6.96
C SER A 278 -15.35 -5.39 -6.48
N GLY A 279 -15.03 -4.15 -6.85
CA GLY A 279 -15.83 -2.96 -6.54
C GLY A 279 -15.25 -2.03 -5.47
N ASN A 280 -14.25 -2.44 -4.69
CA ASN A 280 -13.58 -1.52 -3.75
C ASN A 280 -12.51 -0.68 -4.46
N LEU A 281 -12.87 0.56 -4.82
CA LEU A 281 -11.98 1.49 -5.52
C LEU A 281 -10.72 1.84 -4.71
N ASN A 282 -10.78 1.84 -3.38
CA ASN A 282 -9.63 2.18 -2.54
C ASN A 282 -8.66 1.00 -2.43
N ALA A 283 -9.16 -0.24 -2.43
CA ALA A 283 -8.32 -1.42 -2.54
C ALA A 283 -7.59 -1.48 -3.90
N GLN A 284 -8.26 -1.15 -5.00
CA GLN A 284 -7.62 -1.09 -6.33
C GLN A 284 -6.53 -0.01 -6.40
N LYS A 285 -6.79 1.17 -5.84
CA LYS A 285 -5.77 2.24 -5.73
C LYS A 285 -4.58 1.80 -4.89
N LEU A 286 -4.84 1.21 -3.72
CA LEU A 286 -3.82 0.72 -2.81
C LEU A 286 -2.93 -0.33 -3.49
N ASP A 287 -3.54 -1.30 -4.15
CA ASP A 287 -2.85 -2.37 -4.88
C ASP A 287 -1.92 -1.82 -5.96
N SER A 288 -2.42 -0.90 -6.80
CA SER A 288 -1.60 -0.25 -7.83
C SER A 288 -0.45 0.58 -7.23
N LEU A 289 -0.65 1.25 -6.08
CA LEU A 289 0.39 2.03 -5.41
C LEU A 289 1.45 1.15 -4.74
N ILE A 290 1.06 0.01 -4.17
CA ILE A 290 1.99 -0.98 -3.62
C ILE A 290 2.86 -1.54 -4.75
N VAL A 291 2.26 -1.90 -5.90
CA VAL A 291 3.00 -2.35 -7.08
C VAL A 291 4.03 -1.32 -7.53
N LEU A 292 3.61 -0.05 -7.65
CA LEU A 292 4.52 1.04 -8.04
C LEU A 292 5.68 1.20 -7.04
N THR A 293 5.41 1.02 -5.75
CA THR A 293 6.42 1.04 -4.69
C THR A 293 7.37 -0.16 -4.79
N PHE A 294 6.87 -1.36 -5.10
CA PHE A 294 7.69 -2.56 -5.33
C PHE A 294 8.62 -2.40 -6.53
N GLU A 295 8.12 -1.88 -7.64
CA GLU A 295 8.92 -1.60 -8.84
C GLU A 295 10.06 -0.63 -8.51
N HIS A 296 9.76 0.44 -7.75
CA HIS A 296 10.78 1.37 -7.28
C HIS A 296 11.81 0.71 -6.35
N LEU A 297 11.40 -0.16 -5.43
CA LEU A 297 12.32 -0.90 -4.56
C LEU A 297 13.27 -1.80 -5.37
N ASN A 298 12.79 -2.40 -6.46
CA ASN A 298 13.65 -3.18 -7.36
C ASN A 298 14.69 -2.30 -8.05
N ILE A 299 14.31 -1.12 -8.55
CA ILE A 299 15.25 -0.13 -9.10
C ILE A 299 16.28 0.31 -8.04
N CYS A 300 15.86 0.49 -6.80
CA CYS A 300 16.74 0.83 -5.69
C CYS A 300 17.73 -0.30 -5.34
N LYS A 301 17.32 -1.56 -5.51
CA LYS A 301 18.24 -2.72 -5.40
C LYS A 301 19.28 -2.69 -6.50
N GLU A 302 18.87 -2.54 -7.75
CA GLU A 302 19.76 -2.52 -8.92
C GLU A 302 20.77 -1.36 -8.85
N SER A 303 20.37 -0.22 -8.28
CA SER A 303 21.24 0.94 -8.06
C SER A 303 22.04 0.90 -6.75
N GLY A 304 21.92 -0.15 -5.93
CA GLY A 304 22.64 -0.30 -4.66
C GLY A 304 22.17 0.61 -3.52
N ARG A 305 21.03 1.30 -3.67
CA ARG A 305 20.46 2.24 -2.68
C ARG A 305 19.44 1.61 -1.73
N LEU A 306 19.06 0.35 -1.95
CA LEU A 306 18.00 -0.34 -1.21
C LEU A 306 18.15 -0.20 0.32
N SER A 307 19.37 -0.31 0.86
CA SER A 307 19.59 -0.21 2.31
C SER A 307 19.25 1.17 2.89
N GLN A 308 19.51 2.25 2.16
CA GLN A 308 19.18 3.63 2.57
C GLN A 308 17.67 3.87 2.54
N VAL A 309 17.03 3.42 1.46
CA VAL A 309 15.56 3.49 1.29
C VAL A 309 14.88 2.68 2.39
N PHE A 310 15.34 1.45 2.62
CA PHE A 310 14.81 0.57 3.65
C PHE A 310 14.94 1.16 5.06
N HIS A 311 16.06 1.82 5.38
CA HIS A 311 16.21 2.48 6.69
C HIS A 311 15.12 3.53 6.92
N THR A 312 14.79 4.31 5.88
CA THR A 312 13.72 5.31 5.94
C THR A 312 12.34 4.65 6.11
N LEU A 313 12.05 3.63 5.29
CA LEU A 313 10.80 2.87 5.37
C LEU A 313 10.62 2.20 6.73
N LEU A 314 11.69 1.65 7.30
CA LEU A 314 11.68 1.04 8.63
C LEU A 314 11.41 2.07 9.73
N GLN A 315 12.00 3.26 9.64
CA GLN A 315 11.73 4.33 10.58
C GLN A 315 10.26 4.78 10.53
N SER A 316 9.71 4.92 9.33
CA SER A 316 8.28 5.22 9.13
C SER A 316 7.42 4.10 9.74
N PHE A 317 7.71 2.84 9.42
CA PHE A 317 7.00 1.67 9.97
C PHE A 317 6.94 1.67 11.51
N GLN A 318 8.05 2.00 12.18
CA GLN A 318 8.09 2.04 13.64
C GLN A 318 7.21 3.13 14.26
N GLN A 319 6.93 4.21 13.51
CA GLN A 319 6.15 5.34 13.97
C GLN A 319 4.66 5.19 13.63
N THR A 320 4.34 4.66 12.46
CA THR A 320 2.98 4.64 11.91
C THR A 320 2.42 3.21 11.83
N VAL A 321 2.98 2.36 10.97
CA VAL A 321 2.45 1.02 10.64
C VAL A 321 2.38 0.09 11.85
N LEU A 322 3.41 0.09 12.72
CA LEU A 322 3.46 -0.79 13.89
C LEU A 322 2.25 -0.61 14.83
N MET A 323 1.66 0.59 14.83
CA MET A 323 0.52 0.97 15.67
C MET A 323 -0.81 1.01 14.91
N ALA A 324 -0.78 0.88 13.58
CA ALA A 324 -1.96 0.91 12.74
C ALA A 324 -2.61 -0.49 12.69
N TYR A 325 -3.30 -0.88 13.77
CA TYR A 325 -3.90 -2.22 13.93
C TYR A 325 -4.95 -2.58 12.87
N LYS A 326 -5.49 -1.59 12.13
CA LYS A 326 -6.40 -1.80 11.00
C LYS A 326 -5.70 -1.95 9.64
N SER A 327 -4.40 -1.66 9.55
CA SER A 327 -3.62 -1.77 8.31
C SER A 327 -3.28 -3.23 8.03
N LYS A 328 -3.66 -3.74 6.86
CA LYS A 328 -3.45 -5.13 6.45
C LYS A 328 -2.47 -5.29 5.28
N PHE A 329 -2.17 -4.23 4.56
CA PHE A 329 -1.40 -4.30 3.31
C PHE A 329 -0.14 -3.45 3.28
N ALA A 330 -0.11 -2.29 3.94
CA ALA A 330 1.03 -1.37 3.88
C ALA A 330 2.35 -2.03 4.35
N GLN A 331 2.28 -2.96 5.30
CA GLN A 331 3.41 -3.75 5.81
C GLN A 331 4.11 -4.59 4.73
N PHE A 332 3.41 -4.97 3.64
CA PHE A 332 4.01 -5.76 2.57
C PHE A 332 5.09 -4.99 1.80
N VAL A 333 5.12 -3.66 1.87
CA VAL A 333 6.24 -2.82 1.38
C VAL A 333 7.55 -3.23 2.05
N LEU A 334 7.57 -3.39 3.37
CA LEU A 334 8.75 -3.82 4.10
C LEU A 334 9.06 -5.29 3.84
N PHE A 335 8.04 -6.15 3.78
CA PHE A 335 8.21 -7.57 3.49
C PHE A 335 8.91 -7.79 2.15
N TYR A 336 8.44 -7.10 1.10
CA TYR A 336 9.03 -7.18 -0.23
C TYR A 336 10.47 -6.63 -0.24
N ALA A 337 10.72 -5.49 0.41
CA ALA A 337 12.08 -4.97 0.53
C ALA A 337 13.03 -5.95 1.25
N CYS A 338 12.53 -6.69 2.25
CA CYS A 338 13.29 -7.75 2.91
C CYS A 338 13.54 -8.95 1.98
N SER A 339 12.61 -9.30 1.10
CA SER A 339 12.78 -10.38 0.12
C SER A 339 13.87 -10.06 -0.91
N LEU A 340 14.06 -8.77 -1.21
CA LEU A 340 15.08 -8.29 -2.13
C LEU A 340 16.51 -8.41 -1.57
N ASP A 341 16.69 -8.23 -0.26
CA ASP A 341 17.97 -8.37 0.45
C ASP A 341 17.76 -8.98 1.85
N PRO A 342 17.61 -10.31 1.95
CA PRO A 342 17.32 -10.99 3.21
C PRO A 342 18.41 -10.82 4.27
N GLU A 343 19.67 -10.77 3.84
CA GLU A 343 20.83 -10.74 4.75
C GLU A 343 20.92 -9.41 5.50
N ASN A 344 20.69 -8.27 4.83
CA ASN A 344 20.75 -6.96 5.48
C ASN A 344 19.36 -6.44 5.86
N CYS A 345 18.44 -6.34 4.90
CA CYS A 345 17.11 -5.76 5.16
C CYS A 345 16.26 -6.70 6.02
N GLY A 346 16.23 -7.99 5.68
CA GLY A 346 15.51 -9.01 6.45
C GLY A 346 16.02 -9.14 7.89
N ARG A 347 17.34 -9.26 8.09
CA ARG A 347 17.94 -9.28 9.44
C ARG A 347 17.63 -8.02 10.23
N ARG A 348 17.85 -6.84 9.64
CA ARG A 348 17.58 -5.56 10.32
C ARG A 348 16.11 -5.40 10.71
N PHE A 349 15.18 -5.89 9.90
CA PHE A 349 13.76 -5.90 10.25
C PHE A 349 13.49 -6.76 11.49
N ALA A 350 13.94 -8.01 11.46
CA ALA A 350 13.75 -8.96 12.56
C ALA A 350 14.42 -8.49 13.85
N ASP A 351 15.66 -8.00 13.78
CA ASP A 351 16.38 -7.44 14.93
C ASP A 351 15.65 -6.24 15.54
N THR A 352 15.11 -5.36 14.70
CA THR A 352 14.37 -4.18 15.14
C THR A 352 13.10 -4.57 15.90
N LEU A 353 12.32 -5.51 15.36
CA LEU A 353 11.10 -6.03 15.99
C LEU A 353 11.41 -6.75 17.30
N PHE A 354 12.43 -7.61 17.30
CA PHE A 354 12.83 -8.37 18.47
C PHE A 354 13.37 -7.46 19.59
N HIS A 355 14.18 -6.47 19.24
CA HIS A 355 14.64 -5.45 20.17
C HIS A 355 13.46 -4.68 20.77
N LYS A 356 12.50 -4.24 19.94
CA LYS A 356 11.30 -3.54 20.40
C LYS A 356 10.47 -4.41 21.36
N PHE A 357 10.33 -5.70 21.08
CA PHE A 357 9.68 -6.65 21.97
C PHE A 357 10.39 -6.78 23.33
N LYS A 358 11.72 -6.75 23.37
CA LYS A 358 12.48 -6.84 24.63
C LYS A 358 12.54 -5.54 25.42
N SER A 359 12.66 -4.40 24.75
CA SER A 359 13.06 -3.13 25.38
C SER A 359 11.94 -2.09 25.50
N SER A 360 10.81 -2.26 24.82
CA SER A 360 9.74 -1.26 24.84
C SER A 360 9.12 -1.12 26.23
N LYS A 361 8.82 0.13 26.63
CA LYS A 361 8.12 0.45 27.88
C LYS A 361 6.63 0.14 27.81
N TYR A 362 6.05 0.17 26.62
CA TYR A 362 4.62 -0.02 26.39
C TYR A 362 4.36 -1.48 26.00
N PRO A 363 3.54 -2.22 26.77
CA PRO A 363 3.25 -3.62 26.48
C PRO A 363 2.60 -3.85 25.12
N GLU A 364 1.68 -2.99 24.69
CA GLU A 364 1.01 -3.12 23.38
C GLU A 364 2.04 -3.12 22.25
N TRP A 365 3.05 -2.24 22.33
CA TRP A 365 4.11 -2.18 21.33
C TRP A 365 4.96 -3.45 21.32
N ARG A 366 5.11 -4.11 22.47
CA ARG A 366 5.83 -5.39 22.56
C ARG A 366 5.01 -6.49 21.90
N MET A 367 3.70 -6.54 22.20
CA MET A 367 2.76 -7.50 21.62
C MET A 367 2.68 -7.35 20.10
N SER A 368 2.48 -6.14 19.59
CA SER A 368 2.50 -5.89 18.15
C SER A 368 3.84 -6.25 17.52
N ALA A 369 4.97 -5.86 18.13
CA ALA A 369 6.29 -6.18 17.57
C ALA A 369 6.56 -7.69 17.47
N VAL A 370 6.16 -8.47 18.49
CA VAL A 370 6.35 -9.92 18.48
C VAL A 370 5.37 -10.61 17.51
N ALA A 371 4.16 -10.07 17.33
CA ALA A 371 3.21 -10.55 16.32
C ALA A 371 3.73 -10.31 14.89
N TYR A 372 4.24 -9.11 14.58
CA TYR A 372 4.91 -8.81 13.32
C TYR A 372 6.11 -9.74 13.08
N LEU A 373 6.93 -9.97 14.12
CA LEU A 373 8.09 -10.85 14.04
C LEU A 373 7.66 -12.30 13.75
N ALA A 374 6.68 -12.83 14.49
CA ALA A 374 6.19 -14.19 14.32
C ALA A 374 5.62 -14.40 12.91
N SER A 375 4.77 -13.47 12.47
CA SER A 375 4.17 -13.52 11.15
C SER A 375 5.22 -13.44 10.04
N TYR A 376 6.23 -12.58 10.19
CA TYR A 376 7.35 -12.48 9.25
C TYR A 376 8.16 -13.79 9.16
N LEU A 377 8.57 -14.35 10.30
CA LEU A 377 9.38 -15.57 10.37
C LEU A 377 8.63 -16.81 9.83
N ALA A 378 7.32 -16.88 10.06
CA ALA A 378 6.47 -17.95 9.58
C ALA A 378 6.27 -17.88 8.05
N ARG A 379 5.98 -16.69 7.52
CA ARG A 379 5.49 -16.49 6.15
C ARG A 379 6.59 -16.22 5.14
N ALA A 380 7.73 -15.66 5.55
CA ALA A 380 8.84 -15.38 4.63
C ALA A 380 9.54 -16.68 4.18
N LYS A 381 9.38 -17.04 2.91
CA LYS A 381 10.00 -18.24 2.30
C LYS A 381 11.51 -18.09 2.09
N PHE A 382 11.95 -16.85 1.85
CA PHE A 382 13.34 -16.52 1.54
C PHE A 382 14.27 -16.52 2.77
N LEU A 383 13.73 -16.74 3.98
CA LEU A 383 14.53 -16.83 5.20
C LEU A 383 15.09 -18.25 5.40
N PRO A 384 16.41 -18.40 5.63
CA PRO A 384 16.98 -19.70 6.00
C PRO A 384 16.40 -20.22 7.32
N ILE A 385 16.26 -21.55 7.44
CA ILE A 385 15.77 -22.19 8.68
C ILE A 385 16.67 -21.87 9.88
N SER A 386 17.98 -21.75 9.69
CA SER A 386 18.92 -21.34 10.74
C SER A 386 18.63 -19.94 11.27
N PHE A 387 18.26 -19.01 10.37
CA PHE A 387 17.85 -17.65 10.74
C PHE A 387 16.57 -17.68 11.57
N VAL A 388 15.55 -18.42 11.13
CA VAL A 388 14.28 -18.54 11.86
C VAL A 388 14.49 -19.17 13.24
N ALA A 389 15.29 -20.24 13.31
CA ALA A 389 15.60 -20.93 14.55
C ALA A 389 16.28 -20.03 15.59
N GLU A 390 17.19 -19.14 15.17
CA GLU A 390 17.88 -18.19 16.07
C GLU A 390 16.87 -17.32 16.85
N TYR A 391 15.84 -16.79 16.17
CA TYR A 391 14.83 -15.96 16.82
C TYR A 391 13.85 -16.79 17.67
N VAL A 392 13.47 -17.98 17.23
CA VAL A 392 12.61 -18.89 18.02
C VAL A 392 13.31 -19.31 19.31
N GLU A 393 14.58 -19.68 19.24
CA GLU A 393 15.41 -19.98 20.42
C GLU A 393 15.53 -18.77 21.35
N SER A 394 15.74 -17.58 20.78
CA SER A 394 15.84 -16.34 21.57
C SER A 394 14.51 -15.96 22.24
N LEU A 395 13.37 -16.29 21.63
CA LEU A 395 12.03 -16.15 22.22
C LEU A 395 11.82 -17.17 23.35
N LEU A 396 12.18 -18.43 23.13
CA LEU A 396 12.14 -19.50 24.14
C LEU A 396 12.97 -19.15 25.37
N GLU A 397 14.20 -18.69 25.18
CA GLU A 397 15.07 -18.24 26.27
C GLU A 397 14.46 -17.08 27.06
N TRP A 398 13.84 -16.12 26.35
CA TRP A 398 13.16 -15.00 27.00
C TRP A 398 11.94 -15.48 27.81
N CYS A 399 11.10 -16.36 27.27
CA CYS A 399 9.94 -16.93 27.96
C CYS A 399 10.36 -17.78 29.18
N SER A 400 11.40 -18.61 29.04
CA SER A 400 11.96 -19.41 30.13
C SER A 400 12.52 -18.54 31.26
N SER A 401 13.20 -17.44 30.92
CA SER A 401 13.66 -16.45 31.89
C SER A 401 12.49 -15.74 32.58
N TYR A 402 11.40 -15.46 31.86
CA TYR A 402 10.19 -14.89 32.44
C TYR A 402 9.55 -15.84 33.47
N CYS A 403 9.38 -17.11 33.13
CA CYS A 403 8.90 -18.16 34.04
C CYS A 403 9.74 -18.25 35.32
N SER A 404 11.06 -18.16 35.20
CA SER A 404 11.97 -18.23 36.34
C SER A 404 11.84 -17.04 37.31
N ASN A 405 11.42 -15.88 36.80
CA ASN A 405 11.36 -14.64 37.57
C ASN A 405 9.94 -14.31 38.08
N GLN A 406 8.91 -14.99 37.58
CA GLN A 406 7.51 -14.69 37.85
C GLN A 406 6.82 -15.90 38.47
N GLY A 407 6.41 -15.76 39.74
CA GLY A 407 5.53 -16.72 40.41
C GLY A 407 4.09 -16.20 40.42
N GLY A 408 3.11 -17.08 40.27
CA GLY A 408 1.70 -16.69 40.35
C GLY A 408 0.74 -17.66 39.66
N SER A 409 -0.55 -17.37 39.79
CA SER A 409 -1.63 -18.02 39.06
C SER A 409 -1.88 -17.34 37.71
N ILE A 410 -2.64 -17.99 36.84
CA ILE A 410 -3.04 -17.47 35.53
C ILE A 410 -3.65 -16.06 35.66
N ASN A 411 -3.01 -15.07 35.02
CA ASN A 411 -3.53 -13.72 34.88
C ASN A 411 -3.22 -13.16 33.47
N PRO A 412 -4.17 -13.23 32.52
CA PRO A 412 -3.98 -12.77 31.14
C PRO A 412 -3.54 -11.32 31.01
N LYS A 413 -4.03 -10.43 31.89
CA LYS A 413 -3.73 -8.99 31.84
C LYS A 413 -2.35 -8.65 32.37
N ALA A 414 -1.90 -9.36 33.40
CA ALA A 414 -0.60 -9.11 34.04
C ALA A 414 0.58 -9.74 33.29
N HIS A 415 0.34 -10.83 32.55
CA HIS A 415 1.37 -11.59 31.84
C HIS A 415 1.19 -11.55 30.32
N LYS A 416 0.55 -10.51 29.78
CA LYS A 416 0.24 -10.39 28.35
C LYS A 416 1.46 -10.48 27.44
N GLU A 417 2.61 -9.93 27.84
CA GLU A 417 3.84 -10.00 27.05
C GLU A 417 4.38 -11.44 26.98
N PHE A 418 4.21 -12.20 28.06
CA PHE A 418 4.58 -13.61 28.12
C PHE A 418 3.69 -14.46 27.22
N TYR A 419 2.36 -14.27 27.29
CA TYR A 419 1.43 -14.98 26.41
C TYR A 419 1.61 -14.60 24.94
N ALA A 420 1.89 -13.34 24.63
CA ALA A 420 2.21 -12.92 23.27
C ALA A 420 3.50 -13.57 22.74
N GLY A 421 4.55 -13.68 23.58
CA GLY A 421 5.77 -14.40 23.23
C GLY A 421 5.54 -15.91 23.01
N CYS A 422 4.74 -16.56 23.86
CA CYS A 422 4.38 -17.96 23.71
C CYS A 422 3.55 -18.21 22.44
N GLN A 423 2.56 -17.36 22.18
CA GLN A 423 1.72 -17.45 20.98
C GLN A 423 2.53 -17.23 19.71
N ALA A 424 3.41 -16.23 19.69
CA ALA A 424 4.32 -15.97 18.58
C ALA A 424 5.19 -17.19 18.26
N MET A 425 5.77 -17.83 19.28
CA MET A 425 6.56 -19.04 19.13
C MET A 425 5.72 -20.20 18.57
N MET A 426 4.54 -20.46 19.14
CA MET A 426 3.64 -21.52 18.66
C MET A 426 3.25 -21.29 17.20
N TYR A 427 2.88 -20.06 16.84
CA TYR A 427 2.54 -19.69 15.46
C TYR A 427 3.70 -19.95 14.48
N VAL A 428 4.92 -19.51 14.80
CA VAL A 428 6.09 -19.77 13.92
C VAL A 428 6.32 -21.27 13.77
N LEU A 429 6.19 -22.03 14.86
CA LEU A 429 6.33 -23.48 14.83
C LEU A 429 5.24 -24.12 13.95
N CYS A 430 4.00 -23.67 13.97
CA CYS A 430 2.98 -24.22 13.06
C CYS A 430 3.44 -24.21 11.59
N PHE A 431 4.11 -23.15 11.14
CA PHE A 431 4.58 -23.03 9.76
C PHE A 431 5.93 -23.70 9.47
N ARG A 432 6.80 -23.87 10.47
CA ARG A 432 8.23 -24.21 10.28
C ARG A 432 8.73 -25.41 11.08
N MET A 433 7.87 -26.05 11.89
CA MET A 433 8.26 -27.10 12.83
C MET A 433 8.96 -28.29 12.16
N ARG A 434 8.39 -28.88 11.10
CA ARG A 434 9.02 -30.01 10.37
C ARG A 434 10.44 -29.69 9.93
N SER A 435 10.64 -28.57 9.23
CA SER A 435 11.95 -28.15 8.72
C SER A 435 12.95 -27.83 9.83
N MET A 436 12.49 -27.29 10.96
CA MET A 436 13.34 -26.97 12.11
C MET A 436 13.75 -28.21 12.90
N LEU A 437 12.79 -29.11 13.17
CA LEU A 437 13.02 -30.32 13.97
C LEU A 437 13.75 -31.42 13.20
N ALA A 438 13.77 -31.36 11.86
CA ALA A 438 14.63 -32.20 11.03
C ALA A 438 16.14 -32.01 11.32
N ILE A 439 16.54 -30.87 11.91
CA ILE A 439 17.92 -30.58 12.28
C ILE A 439 18.14 -30.93 13.75
N PRO A 440 18.92 -31.98 14.10
CA PRO A 440 19.02 -32.49 15.47
C PRO A 440 19.49 -31.47 16.52
N ARG A 441 20.41 -30.57 16.13
CA ARG A 441 20.92 -29.51 17.01
C ARG A 441 19.83 -28.49 17.38
N ILE A 442 18.99 -28.13 16.41
CA ILE A 442 17.89 -27.18 16.61
C ILE A 442 16.79 -27.84 17.45
N ARG A 443 16.43 -29.09 17.12
CA ARG A 443 15.51 -29.91 17.91
C ARG A 443 15.89 -29.94 19.39
N SER A 444 17.13 -30.29 19.71
CA SER A 444 17.61 -30.35 21.10
C SER A 444 17.48 -29.00 21.83
N ARG A 445 17.76 -27.88 21.15
CA ARG A 445 17.67 -26.53 21.75
C ARG A 445 16.24 -26.09 22.00
N ILE A 446 15.32 -26.43 21.08
CA ILE A 446 13.89 -26.15 21.24
C ILE A 446 13.29 -26.99 22.36
N SER A 447 13.50 -28.31 22.33
CA SER A 447 12.98 -29.25 23.33
C SER A 447 13.41 -28.89 24.75
N LYS A 448 14.63 -28.38 24.94
CA LYS A 448 15.16 -27.99 26.25
C LYS A 448 14.29 -26.98 27.00
N HIS A 449 13.65 -26.04 26.30
CA HIS A 449 12.93 -24.93 26.93
C HIS A 449 11.42 -25.01 26.77
N ILE A 450 10.94 -25.63 25.68
CA ILE A 450 9.52 -25.61 25.34
C ILE A 450 8.68 -26.39 26.34
N GLU A 451 9.15 -27.55 26.80
CA GLU A 451 8.43 -28.41 27.76
C GLU A 451 8.20 -27.68 29.10
N ASP A 452 9.24 -27.04 29.63
CA ASP A 452 9.18 -26.27 30.88
C ASP A 452 8.21 -25.09 30.78
N ILE A 453 8.19 -24.39 29.65
CA ILE A 453 7.30 -23.25 29.42
C ILE A 453 5.84 -23.70 29.35
N LEU A 454 5.57 -24.78 28.61
CA LEU A 454 4.22 -25.29 28.40
C LEU A 454 3.61 -25.91 29.67
N ARG A 455 4.44 -26.49 30.56
CA ARG A 455 4.01 -27.04 31.85
C ARG A 455 3.96 -26.01 32.98
N HIS A 456 4.38 -24.76 32.72
CA HIS A 456 4.43 -23.74 33.75
C HIS A 456 3.04 -23.42 34.33
N PRO A 457 2.88 -23.08 35.63
CA PRO A 457 1.60 -22.73 36.25
C PRO A 457 0.84 -21.54 35.64
N LEU A 458 1.51 -20.78 34.76
CA LEU A 458 0.88 -19.70 33.97
C LEU A 458 0.03 -20.26 32.81
N SER A 459 0.15 -21.55 32.49
CA SER A 459 -0.68 -22.29 31.52
C SER A 459 -0.91 -21.55 30.19
N PRO A 460 0.14 -21.26 29.41
CA PRO A 460 0.01 -20.52 28.15
C PRO A 460 -0.97 -21.20 27.17
N LEU A 461 -1.06 -22.54 27.19
CA LEU A 461 -2.00 -23.32 26.35
C LEU A 461 -3.48 -23.04 26.65
N MET A 462 -3.81 -22.46 27.81
CA MET A 462 -5.19 -22.08 28.19
C MET A 462 -5.53 -20.62 27.89
N VAL A 463 -4.52 -19.79 27.59
CA VAL A 463 -4.66 -18.33 27.44
C VAL A 463 -4.43 -17.87 26.01
N CYS A 464 -3.49 -18.50 25.29
CA CYS A 464 -3.25 -18.20 23.89
C CYS A 464 -4.43 -18.62 23.01
N LEU A 465 -4.51 -18.06 21.80
CA LEU A 465 -5.61 -18.27 20.87
C LEU A 465 -5.83 -19.77 20.59
N PRO A 466 -7.06 -20.32 20.79
CA PRO A 466 -7.32 -21.74 20.67
C PRO A 466 -6.92 -22.35 19.32
N SER A 467 -7.20 -21.67 18.21
CA SER A 467 -6.85 -22.14 16.86
C SER A 467 -5.35 -22.34 16.66
N ILE A 468 -4.51 -21.51 17.29
CA ILE A 468 -3.04 -21.66 17.25
C ILE A 468 -2.60 -22.81 18.14
N VAL A 469 -3.18 -22.94 19.32
CA VAL A 469 -2.85 -24.00 20.28
C VAL A 469 -3.22 -25.37 19.73
N GLU A 470 -4.41 -25.53 19.19
CA GLU A 470 -4.90 -26.80 18.62
C GLU A 470 -4.00 -27.27 17.48
N GLU A 471 -3.69 -26.38 16.54
CA GLU A 471 -2.84 -26.71 15.40
C GLU A 471 -1.40 -27.00 15.83
N PHE A 472 -0.85 -26.22 16.77
CA PHE A 472 0.47 -26.49 17.34
C PHE A 472 0.53 -27.88 18.00
N LEU A 473 -0.48 -28.25 18.78
CA LEU A 473 -0.53 -29.55 19.44
C LEU A 473 -0.72 -30.70 18.44
N ARG A 474 -1.48 -30.49 17.36
CA ARG A 474 -1.60 -31.45 16.26
C ARG A 474 -0.22 -31.73 15.64
N LEU A 475 0.50 -30.67 15.27
CA LEU A 475 1.82 -30.79 14.64
C LEU A 475 2.91 -31.31 15.59
N ALA A 476 2.82 -30.97 16.88
CA ALA A 476 3.74 -31.50 17.88
C ALA A 476 3.63 -33.02 18.00
N LYS A 477 2.42 -33.59 17.89
CA LYS A 477 2.22 -35.05 17.88
C LYS A 477 2.86 -35.69 16.65
N VAL A 478 2.62 -35.13 15.45
CA VAL A 478 3.16 -35.65 14.18
C VAL A 478 4.69 -35.60 14.17
N THR A 479 5.30 -34.55 14.72
CA THR A 479 6.76 -34.38 14.72
C THR A 479 7.48 -34.99 15.94
N HIS A 480 6.71 -35.68 16.80
CA HIS A 480 7.17 -36.26 18.07
C HIS A 480 7.88 -35.24 18.97
N LEU A 481 7.31 -34.04 19.08
CA LEU A 481 7.75 -33.04 20.04
C LEU A 481 7.00 -33.25 21.36
N ASP A 482 7.74 -33.46 22.44
CA ASP A 482 7.15 -33.71 23.76
C ASP A 482 6.34 -32.49 24.24
N VAL A 483 5.03 -32.67 24.38
CA VAL A 483 4.08 -31.66 24.86
C VAL A 483 3.21 -32.24 25.98
N PRO A 484 2.60 -31.40 26.85
CA PRO A 484 1.78 -31.91 27.96
C PRO A 484 0.51 -32.63 27.46
N ASP A 485 0.29 -33.87 27.90
CA ASP A 485 -0.88 -34.70 27.51
C ASP A 485 -2.23 -34.13 27.96
N ASN A 486 -2.23 -33.28 29.00
CA ASN A 486 -3.44 -32.86 29.73
C ASN A 486 -4.25 -31.70 29.10
N VAL A 487 -4.03 -31.37 27.82
CA VAL A 487 -4.75 -30.27 27.15
C VAL A 487 -5.91 -30.78 26.27
N VAL A 488 -6.08 -32.10 26.17
CA VAL A 488 -7.12 -32.68 25.32
C VAL A 488 -8.48 -32.61 26.02
N SER A 489 -9.47 -32.05 25.33
CA SER A 489 -10.91 -32.09 25.62
C SER A 489 -11.46 -30.93 26.46
N SER A 490 -11.41 -29.73 25.93
CA SER A 490 -12.53 -28.81 26.17
C SER A 490 -12.84 -28.14 24.85
N ASN A 491 -14.03 -28.40 24.31
CA ASN A 491 -14.63 -27.65 23.21
C ASN A 491 -14.85 -26.19 23.65
N LEU A 492 -13.76 -25.47 23.92
CA LEU A 492 -13.78 -24.12 24.43
C LEU A 492 -13.95 -23.19 23.24
N LEU A 493 -15.21 -22.88 22.98
CA LEU A 493 -15.60 -21.48 22.75
C LEU A 493 -14.58 -20.57 23.41
N GLU A 494 -14.06 -19.62 22.65
CA GLU A 494 -13.05 -18.67 23.06
C GLU A 494 -13.08 -18.39 24.58
N SER A 495 -12.13 -18.98 25.31
CA SER A 495 -12.13 -18.91 26.77
C SER A 495 -12.14 -17.44 27.22
N GLU A 496 -12.82 -17.10 28.31
CA GLU A 496 -12.78 -15.74 28.89
C GLU A 496 -11.34 -15.25 29.10
N LEU A 497 -10.40 -16.18 29.29
CA LEU A 497 -8.96 -15.92 29.40
C LEU A 497 -8.33 -15.47 28.08
N SER A 498 -8.74 -16.05 26.94
CA SER A 498 -8.28 -15.67 25.59
C SER A 498 -8.79 -14.27 25.24
N MET A 499 -10.08 -14.01 25.47
CA MET A 499 -10.65 -12.66 25.29
C MET A 499 -9.99 -11.62 26.20
N ALA A 500 -9.66 -11.99 27.45
CA ALA A 500 -8.96 -11.11 28.38
C ALA A 500 -7.50 -10.84 28.00
N PHE A 501 -6.84 -11.79 27.31
CA PHE A 501 -5.49 -11.65 26.77
C PHE A 501 -5.46 -10.72 25.55
N GLY A 502 -6.37 -10.93 24.60
CA GLY A 502 -6.50 -10.11 23.39
C GLY A 502 -6.92 -8.68 23.64
N GLY A 503 -7.65 -8.44 24.72
CA GLY A 503 -8.19 -7.12 25.06
C GLY A 503 -9.29 -6.68 24.09
N ARG A 504 -9.70 -5.41 24.18
CA ARG A 504 -10.76 -4.84 23.31
C ARG A 504 -10.37 -4.81 21.83
N GLU A 505 -9.08 -4.78 21.55
CA GLU A 505 -8.51 -4.72 20.19
C GLU A 505 -8.18 -6.11 19.63
N ARG A 506 -8.41 -7.19 20.40
CA ARG A 506 -8.22 -8.59 19.98
C ARG A 506 -6.84 -8.86 19.37
N LEU A 507 -5.79 -8.28 19.97
CA LEU A 507 -4.40 -8.44 19.52
C LEU A 507 -3.91 -9.90 19.54
N ASP A 508 -4.63 -10.78 20.23
CA ASP A 508 -4.42 -12.23 20.20
C ASP A 508 -4.74 -12.86 18.84
N THR A 509 -5.55 -12.21 18.01
CA THR A 509 -5.88 -12.67 16.64
C THR A 509 -5.06 -11.97 15.55
N PHE A 510 -4.17 -11.05 15.93
CA PHE A 510 -3.48 -10.17 15.00
C PHE A 510 -2.15 -10.76 14.51
N PHE A 511 -2.10 -11.24 13.26
CA PHE A 511 -0.87 -11.66 12.58
C PHE A 511 -0.69 -10.87 11.27
N PRO A 512 0.24 -9.88 11.24
CA PRO A 512 0.21 -8.85 10.19
C PRO A 512 0.53 -9.31 8.77
N PHE A 513 1.20 -10.45 8.58
CA PHE A 513 1.49 -11.01 7.26
C PHE A 513 0.57 -12.20 6.95
N ASP A 514 -0.70 -12.11 7.32
CA ASP A 514 -1.72 -12.97 6.71
C ASP A 514 -1.86 -12.67 5.20
N PRO A 515 -2.34 -13.63 4.39
CA PRO A 515 -2.20 -13.59 2.93
C PRO A 515 -2.59 -12.26 2.31
N CYS A 516 -1.75 -11.77 1.41
CA CYS A 516 -2.03 -10.56 0.64
C CYS A 516 -3.18 -10.85 -0.35
N LEU A 517 -4.34 -10.23 -0.10
CA LEU A 517 -5.53 -10.43 -0.93
C LEU A 517 -5.62 -9.48 -2.14
N LEU A 518 -4.57 -8.68 -2.38
CA LEU A 518 -4.53 -7.70 -3.45
C LEU A 518 -3.97 -8.31 -4.75
N MET A 519 -4.75 -8.22 -5.83
CA MET A 519 -4.51 -8.98 -7.07
C MET A 519 -3.19 -8.65 -7.77
N LYS A 520 -2.88 -7.37 -7.97
CA LYS A 520 -1.72 -6.94 -8.77
C LYS A 520 -0.41 -7.06 -8.00
N SER A 521 -0.44 -6.87 -6.69
CA SER A 521 0.73 -6.94 -5.81
C SER A 521 1.06 -8.38 -5.38
N ASP A 522 0.09 -9.29 -5.35
CA ASP A 522 0.31 -10.70 -5.00
C ASP A 522 1.39 -11.36 -5.87
N ARG A 523 1.47 -11.06 -7.18
CA ARG A 523 2.52 -11.59 -8.08
C ARG A 523 3.96 -11.32 -7.61
N PHE A 524 4.18 -10.26 -6.83
CA PHE A 524 5.49 -9.93 -6.25
C PHE A 524 5.74 -10.65 -4.91
N ILE A 525 4.68 -10.96 -4.18
CA ILE A 525 4.73 -11.55 -2.84
C ILE A 525 4.73 -13.08 -2.91
N ARG A 526 3.83 -13.67 -3.71
CA ARG A 526 3.58 -15.11 -3.84
C ARG A 526 4.86 -15.96 -3.98
N PRO A 527 5.87 -15.60 -4.82
CA PRO A 527 7.09 -16.41 -4.96
C PRO A 527 7.90 -16.54 -3.65
N ASN A 528 7.77 -15.55 -2.78
CA ASN A 528 8.55 -15.34 -1.57
C ASN A 528 7.73 -15.57 -0.29
N PHE A 529 6.49 -16.02 -0.41
CA PHE A 529 5.51 -16.16 0.67
C PHE A 529 5.13 -17.62 0.90
N VAL A 530 4.80 -17.96 2.14
CA VAL A 530 4.34 -19.29 2.53
C VAL A 530 2.90 -19.21 2.99
N TYR A 531 2.03 -19.87 2.21
CA TYR A 531 0.62 -20.05 2.52
C TYR A 531 0.45 -21.29 3.39
N TRP A 532 -0.59 -21.26 4.23
CA TRP A 532 -0.90 -22.36 5.14
C TRP A 532 -1.23 -23.66 4.38
N SER A 533 -1.94 -23.56 3.26
CA SER A 533 -2.25 -24.71 2.38
C SER A 533 -1.01 -25.47 1.92
N MET A 534 0.10 -24.77 1.65
CA MET A 534 1.38 -25.39 1.27
C MET A 534 2.01 -26.17 2.42
N VAL A 535 1.81 -25.72 3.65
CA VAL A 535 2.36 -26.35 4.86
C VAL A 535 1.52 -27.54 5.28
N ARG A 536 0.19 -27.40 5.31
CA ARG A 536 -0.73 -28.44 5.75
C ARG A 536 -0.60 -29.72 4.93
N ASN A 537 -0.57 -29.61 3.60
CA ASN A 537 -0.41 -30.76 2.71
C ASN A 537 0.89 -31.53 2.97
N SER A 538 1.93 -30.87 3.49
CA SER A 538 3.18 -31.54 3.83
C SER A 538 3.09 -32.43 5.07
N TYR A 539 2.06 -32.30 5.90
CA TYR A 539 1.82 -33.15 7.05
C TYR A 539 0.76 -34.21 6.78
N ASP A 540 -0.27 -33.88 5.99
CA ASP A 540 -1.40 -34.79 5.75
C ASP A 540 -1.03 -35.94 4.78
N ASN A 541 -0.01 -35.76 3.91
CA ASN A 541 0.46 -36.82 2.98
C ASN A 541 1.26 -37.96 3.65
N ASP A 542 1.64 -37.84 4.92
CA ASP A 542 2.39 -38.88 5.64
C ASP A 542 1.47 -39.80 6.48
N ASP A 543 0.18 -39.48 6.62
CA ASP A 543 -0.78 -40.25 7.42
C ASP A 543 -1.43 -41.43 6.65
N ASP A 544 -1.23 -41.51 5.32
CA ASP A 544 -1.80 -42.58 4.47
C ASP A 544 -0.84 -43.78 4.21
N ASP A 545 0.39 -43.76 4.74
CA ASP A 545 1.39 -44.83 4.51
C ASP A 545 1.41 -45.92 5.61
N ASP A 546 0.39 -46.00 6.48
CA ASP A 546 0.25 -47.08 7.48
C ASP A 546 -0.79 -48.15 7.08
N GLU A 547 -0.79 -48.55 5.81
CA GLU A 547 -1.34 -49.83 5.33
C GLU A 547 -0.20 -50.60 4.66
N GLY A 548 0.45 -51.46 5.45
CA GLY A 548 1.68 -52.13 5.05
C GLY A 548 1.56 -53.01 3.81
N THR A 549 2.44 -52.78 2.84
CA THR A 549 3.11 -53.86 2.10
C THR A 549 4.57 -53.52 1.90
N SER A 550 5.44 -54.36 2.46
CA SER A 550 6.81 -54.58 1.99
C SER A 550 6.87 -54.47 0.48
N ASP A 551 7.74 -53.61 -0.04
CA ASP A 551 8.83 -54.05 -0.92
C ASP A 551 9.89 -52.95 -1.00
N GLU A 552 11.13 -53.34 -0.72
CA GLU A 552 12.32 -52.55 -1.01
C GLU A 552 12.39 -52.33 -2.52
N ASP A 553 12.60 -51.09 -2.99
CA ASP A 553 13.44 -50.83 -4.16
C ASP A 553 13.79 -49.32 -4.27
N ASP A 554 14.91 -49.09 -4.95
CA ASP A 554 15.85 -47.99 -4.79
C ASP A 554 15.37 -46.57 -5.16
N ILE A 555 15.97 -45.60 -4.45
CA ILE A 555 15.94 -44.17 -4.73
C ILE A 555 16.74 -43.87 -6.01
N GLU A 556 16.08 -43.45 -7.10
CA GLU A 556 16.76 -42.84 -8.25
C GLU A 556 16.36 -41.36 -8.41
N ILE A 557 17.29 -40.49 -8.01
CA ILE A 557 17.29 -39.06 -8.32
C ILE A 557 17.62 -38.92 -9.81
N CYS A 558 16.76 -38.28 -10.61
CA CYS A 558 17.21 -37.63 -11.84
C CYS A 558 16.38 -36.41 -12.29
N THR A 559 17.17 -35.46 -12.77
CA THR A 559 16.97 -34.11 -13.32
C THR A 559 16.05 -33.95 -14.54
N ALA A 560 15.67 -32.69 -14.77
CA ALA A 560 14.82 -32.11 -15.83
C ALA A 560 15.10 -32.51 -17.31
N GLY A 561 14.04 -32.45 -18.14
CA GLY A 561 14.15 -32.32 -19.60
C GLY A 561 12.85 -32.55 -20.41
N ASN A 562 12.44 -31.53 -21.18
CA ASN A 562 11.33 -31.39 -22.16
C ASN A 562 10.87 -32.62 -22.99
N GLY A 563 9.58 -32.60 -23.40
CA GLY A 563 9.16 -32.94 -24.78
C GLY A 563 7.87 -33.75 -25.00
N ILE A 564 6.75 -33.05 -25.24
CA ILE A 564 5.61 -33.27 -26.18
C ILE A 564 5.29 -34.71 -26.68
N ASN A 565 4.04 -35.19 -26.46
CA ASN A 565 3.09 -35.63 -27.53
C ASN A 565 1.72 -36.12 -26.98
N ILE A 566 0.65 -35.69 -27.64
CA ILE A 566 -0.77 -36.11 -27.49
C ILE A 566 -1.04 -37.27 -28.48
N PRO A 567 -1.93 -38.24 -28.18
CA PRO A 567 -3.20 -38.28 -28.94
C PRO A 567 -4.46 -38.69 -28.13
N ASN A 568 -5.49 -37.87 -28.37
CA ASN A 568 -6.94 -38.02 -28.35
C ASN A 568 -7.60 -39.42 -28.45
N ASP A 569 -8.60 -39.69 -27.59
CA ASP A 569 -9.93 -40.29 -27.86
C ASP A 569 -10.68 -40.32 -26.50
N GLY A 570 -11.97 -40.03 -26.31
CA GLY A 570 -13.13 -40.10 -27.18
C GLY A 570 -14.25 -40.87 -26.46
N ALA A 571 -15.44 -40.27 -26.35
CA ALA A 571 -16.74 -40.87 -26.05
C ALA A 571 -17.29 -40.83 -24.60
N ALA A 572 -18.36 -40.04 -24.49
CA ALA A 572 -19.35 -39.93 -23.44
C ALA A 572 -20.09 -41.24 -23.12
N ARG A 573 -20.64 -41.34 -21.90
CA ARG A 573 -21.92 -42.01 -21.63
C ARG A 573 -22.55 -41.55 -20.31
N SER A 574 -23.76 -41.03 -20.45
CA SER A 574 -24.74 -40.70 -19.42
C SER A 574 -25.29 -41.95 -18.74
N TYR A 575 -25.60 -41.86 -17.44
CA TYR A 575 -26.74 -42.55 -16.83
C TYR A 575 -27.32 -41.69 -15.70
N ASP A 576 -28.49 -41.11 -15.96
CA ASP A 576 -29.52 -40.84 -14.94
C ASP A 576 -30.11 -42.20 -14.51
N GLN A 577 -30.36 -42.39 -13.21
CA GLN A 577 -31.72 -42.63 -12.67
C GLN A 577 -31.72 -43.07 -11.20
N ASP A 578 -32.54 -42.32 -10.44
CA ASP A 578 -33.55 -42.78 -9.47
C ASP A 578 -33.11 -43.42 -8.14
N LEU A 579 -33.78 -43.24 -7.00
CA LEU A 579 -34.79 -42.34 -6.43
C LEU A 579 -34.92 -42.83 -4.96
N ASP A 580 -35.13 -41.89 -4.04
CA ASP A 580 -35.88 -41.98 -2.78
C ASP A 580 -35.75 -43.20 -1.84
N GLU A 581 -35.28 -42.99 -0.60
CA GLU A 581 -36.13 -43.19 0.59
C GLU A 581 -35.50 -42.59 1.88
N PHE A 582 -36.36 -42.25 2.84
CA PHE A 582 -36.13 -41.80 4.22
C PHE A 582 -35.86 -40.32 4.49
N GLY A 583 -36.96 -39.56 4.42
CA GLY A 583 -37.14 -38.36 5.23
C GLY A 583 -37.41 -38.64 6.72
N ASN A 584 -37.14 -37.59 7.50
CA ASN A 584 -37.67 -37.19 8.82
C ASN A 584 -36.69 -37.19 10.00
N LYS A 585 -35.99 -36.06 10.16
CA LYS A 585 -35.95 -35.29 11.42
C LYS A 585 -35.41 -33.87 11.21
N MET A 586 -36.19 -33.02 10.55
CA MET A 586 -36.14 -31.57 10.78
C MET A 586 -37.18 -31.22 11.84
N SER A 587 -36.73 -30.83 13.02
CA SER A 587 -37.45 -29.87 13.88
C SER A 587 -36.53 -29.43 15.00
N LYS A 588 -35.86 -28.29 14.79
CA LYS A 588 -35.50 -27.27 15.80
C LYS A 588 -34.53 -26.25 15.19
N MET A 589 -35.06 -25.40 14.32
CA MET A 589 -34.51 -24.08 14.03
C MET A 589 -35.72 -23.14 13.85
N SER A 590 -35.89 -22.18 14.75
CA SER A 590 -36.70 -20.98 14.51
C SER A 590 -36.13 -19.84 15.34
N ILE A 591 -35.67 -18.82 14.63
CA ILE A 591 -35.10 -17.55 15.08
C ILE A 591 -36.25 -16.56 15.36
N THR A 592 -36.02 -15.56 16.24
CA THR A 592 -36.54 -14.16 16.27
C THR A 592 -37.03 -13.71 17.68
N PRO A 593 -36.57 -12.55 18.22
CA PRO A 593 -37.07 -12.01 19.49
C PRO A 593 -38.42 -11.31 19.35
N LYS A 594 -39.30 -11.49 20.36
CA LYS A 594 -40.63 -10.88 20.45
C LYS A 594 -40.54 -9.39 20.79
N VAL A 595 -41.02 -8.56 19.88
CA VAL A 595 -41.36 -7.14 20.09
C VAL A 595 -42.62 -7.03 20.95
N ALA A 596 -42.58 -6.22 22.01
CA ALA A 596 -43.76 -5.82 22.76
C ALA A 596 -44.43 -4.62 22.08
N GLN A 597 -45.60 -4.84 21.48
CA GLN A 597 -46.55 -3.80 21.09
C GLN A 597 -47.09 -3.10 22.33
N TRP A 598 -47.36 -1.79 22.27
CA TRP A 598 -48.58 -1.14 22.79
C TRP A 598 -48.98 -0.02 21.81
N GLY A 599 -50.22 -0.10 21.30
CA GLY A 599 -51.12 1.05 21.10
C GLY A 599 -51.02 1.87 19.81
N GLU A 600 -51.93 1.61 18.88
CA GLU A 600 -52.27 2.41 17.70
C GLU A 600 -52.86 3.80 18.04
N LEU A 601 -52.62 4.79 17.18
CA LEU A 601 -53.60 5.46 16.29
C LEU A 601 -53.40 6.99 16.14
N GLN A 602 -53.10 7.38 14.90
CA GLN A 602 -53.53 8.57 14.14
C GLN A 602 -53.12 10.01 14.52
N SER A 603 -52.36 10.58 13.57
CA SER A 603 -52.67 11.80 12.79
C SER A 603 -52.51 13.17 13.44
N GLY A 604 -51.37 13.79 13.12
CA GLY A 604 -51.33 15.09 12.46
C GLY A 604 -51.20 16.33 13.36
N ARG A 605 -50.06 17.02 13.27
CA ARG A 605 -49.92 18.47 12.96
C ARG A 605 -48.52 18.99 13.36
N GLN A 606 -47.95 19.77 12.43
CA GLN A 606 -47.07 20.95 12.58
C GLN A 606 -45.86 20.92 13.53
N MET A 607 -44.68 21.25 12.96
CA MET A 607 -43.53 21.84 13.67
C MET A 607 -43.93 23.15 14.37
N PRO A 608 -43.26 23.60 15.46
CA PRO A 608 -42.08 24.48 15.27
C PRO A 608 -41.01 24.50 16.40
N SER A 609 -39.82 24.97 16.00
CA SER A 609 -38.96 25.97 16.67
C SER A 609 -38.33 25.73 18.06
N SER A 610 -36.99 25.63 18.03
CA SER A 610 -35.98 26.44 18.78
C SER A 610 -36.14 26.70 20.28
N LEU A 611 -35.08 26.39 21.06
CA LEU A 611 -34.20 27.34 21.79
C LEU A 611 -33.39 26.62 22.91
N LEU A 612 -32.05 26.55 22.74
CA LEU A 612 -30.92 26.86 23.66
C LEU A 612 -30.96 26.46 25.19
N PRO A 613 -29.83 26.51 25.92
CA PRO A 613 -28.55 25.80 25.78
C PRO A 613 -28.10 25.12 27.11
N CYS A 614 -27.07 24.26 27.06
CA CYS A 614 -26.35 23.79 28.26
C CYS A 614 -25.51 24.92 28.90
N PRO A 615 -25.34 24.91 30.24
CA PRO A 615 -24.21 25.54 30.89
C PRO A 615 -23.19 24.52 31.40
N ASP A 616 -21.92 24.93 31.29
CA ASP A 616 -20.71 24.27 31.76
C ASP A 616 -20.66 24.03 33.29
N SER A 617 -19.65 23.23 33.65
CA SER A 617 -18.86 23.19 34.90
C SER A 617 -19.34 22.29 36.05
N LEU A 618 -18.66 21.14 36.18
CA LEU A 618 -17.76 20.83 37.31
C LEU A 618 -16.84 19.64 36.99
#